data_AF-A0A3C1CJ85-F1
#
_entry.id   AF-A0A3C1CJ85-F1
#
_cell.length_a   1.000
_cell.length_b   1.000
_cell.length_c   1.000
_cell.angle_alpha   90.00
_cell.angle_beta   90.00
_cell.angle_gamma   90.00
#
_symmetry.space_group_name_H-M   'P 1'
#
loop_
_entity.id
_entity.type
_entity.pdbx_description
1 polymer ?
#
loop_
_entity_poly.entity_id
_entity_poly.type
_entity_poly.pdbx_seq_one_letter_code
_entity_poly.pdbx_strand_id
1 'polypeptide(L)'
;MREWLWAVGSFYVLLGVRFLPAINGKQLQRMRERILPSWTAPPESVEFKALVDWQWTFGLDLFAIGLVGIVSAAVGSSAGYRYVVWVIVAREFIAGIIPDAWLIIRGYTQSSFYGGFIVLHAAIIATGLWLLS
;
A
#
# COMPACT_ATOMS: atom_id res chain seq x y z
N MET A 1 -17.81 -0.66 -11.17
CA MET A 1 -16.38 -0.31 -11.34
C MET A 1 -16.08 1.10 -10.83
N ARG A 2 -16.87 2.12 -11.20
CA ARG A 2 -16.67 3.51 -10.78
C ARG A 2 -16.64 3.66 -9.25
N GLU A 3 -17.61 3.08 -8.56
CA GLU A 3 -17.76 3.12 -7.10
C GLU A 3 -16.59 2.42 -6.41
N TRP A 4 -16.15 1.30 -6.99
CA TRP A 4 -14.98 0.55 -6.52
C TRP A 4 -13.70 1.40 -6.67
N LEU A 5 -13.52 2.10 -7.79
CA LEU A 5 -12.40 3.01 -8.00
C LEU A 5 -12.42 4.19 -7.03
N TRP A 6 -13.61 4.74 -6.70
CA TRP A 6 -13.75 5.73 -5.63
C TRP A 6 -13.32 5.18 -4.28
N ALA A 7 -13.81 4.01 -3.89
CA ALA A 7 -13.54 3.40 -2.61
C ALA A 7 -12.06 3.01 -2.45
N VAL A 8 -11.53 2.23 -3.39
CA VAL A 8 -10.13 1.77 -3.39
C VAL A 8 -9.17 2.93 -3.60
N GLY A 9 -9.49 3.88 -4.49
CA GLY A 9 -8.70 5.09 -4.69
C GLY A 9 -8.60 5.94 -3.43
N SER A 10 -9.73 6.18 -2.76
CA SER A 10 -9.76 6.92 -1.49
C SER A 10 -8.99 6.18 -0.39
N PHE A 11 -9.15 4.87 -0.31
CA PHE A 11 -8.39 4.03 0.62
C PHE A 11 -6.87 4.21 0.42
N TYR A 12 -6.38 4.14 -0.83
CA TYR A 12 -4.95 4.34 -1.12
C TYR A 12 -4.46 5.77 -0.86
N VAL A 13 -5.26 6.79 -1.16
CA VAL A 13 -4.91 8.18 -0.83
C VAL A 13 -4.72 8.32 0.68
N LEU A 14 -5.69 7.85 1.47
CA LEU A 14 -5.62 7.93 2.93
C LEU A 14 -4.46 7.11 3.49
N LEU A 15 -4.19 5.93 2.90
CA LEU A 15 -3.06 5.11 3.28
C LEU A 15 -1.73 5.78 2.93
N GLY A 16 -1.60 6.35 1.73
CA GLY A 16 -0.43 7.10 1.30
C GLY A 16 -0.13 8.27 2.22
N VAL A 17 -1.14 9.11 2.51
CA VAL A 17 -1.03 10.21 3.48
C VAL A 17 -0.60 9.70 4.86
N ARG A 18 -1.13 8.56 5.31
CA ARG A 18 -0.73 7.96 6.58
C ARG A 18 0.74 7.56 6.61
N PHE A 19 1.30 7.10 5.49
CA PHE A 19 2.68 6.64 5.39
C PHE A 19 3.70 7.75 5.12
N LEU A 20 3.27 8.94 4.68
CA LEU A 20 4.16 10.09 4.48
C LEU A 20 4.69 10.64 5.82
N PRO A 21 6.00 10.50 6.13
CA PRO A 21 6.55 10.93 7.42
C PRO A 21 6.40 12.43 7.71
N ALA A 22 6.45 13.30 6.69
CA ALA A 22 6.25 14.74 6.87
C ALA A 22 4.82 15.12 7.29
N ILE A 23 3.83 14.27 6.99
CA ILE A 23 2.44 14.49 7.39
C ILE A 23 2.14 13.74 8.70
N ASN A 24 2.66 12.52 8.85
CA ASN A 24 2.38 11.65 9.98
C ASN A 24 3.65 11.12 10.65
N GLY A 25 4.37 12.00 11.36
CA GLY A 25 5.57 11.60 12.11
C GLY A 25 5.34 10.48 13.13
N LYS A 26 4.11 10.31 13.63
CA LYS A 26 3.72 9.21 14.54
C LYS A 26 3.70 7.84 13.85
N GLN A 27 3.71 7.77 12.52
CA GLN A 27 3.77 6.50 11.79
C GLN A 27 5.11 5.80 12.00
N LEU A 28 6.23 6.54 11.96
CA LEU A 28 7.57 6.00 12.27
C LEU A 28 7.64 5.38 13.67
N GLN A 29 7.08 6.07 14.66
CA GLN A 29 6.98 5.56 16.02
C GLN A 29 6.14 4.27 16.08
N ARG A 30 4.97 4.24 15.44
CA ARG A 30 4.13 3.03 15.40
C ARG A 30 4.82 1.85 14.70
N MET A 31 5.58 2.11 13.63
CA MET A 31 6.36 1.07 12.96
C MET A 31 7.42 0.49 13.89
N ARG A 32 8.14 1.34 14.63
CA ARG A 32 9.10 0.91 15.66
C ARG A 32 8.44 0.06 16.74
N GLU A 33 7.35 0.54 17.33
CA GLU A 33 6.75 -0.11 18.49
C GLU A 33 6.01 -1.41 18.15
N ARG A 34 5.37 -1.49 16.97
CA ARG A 34 4.46 -2.59 16.64
C ARG A 34 4.95 -3.53 15.56
N ILE A 35 5.76 -3.04 14.61
CA ILE A 35 6.16 -3.82 13.43
C ILE A 35 7.63 -4.25 13.55
N LEU A 36 8.49 -3.36 14.04
CA LEU A 36 9.92 -3.59 14.17
C LEU A 36 10.36 -3.42 15.63
N PRO A 37 9.76 -4.15 16.60
CA PRO A 37 10.01 -3.92 18.03
C PRO A 37 11.46 -4.20 18.45
N SER A 38 12.19 -5.02 17.69
CA SER A 38 13.60 -5.32 17.90
C SER A 38 14.55 -4.37 17.15
N TRP A 39 14.03 -3.37 16.44
CA TRP A 39 14.85 -2.46 15.65
C TRP A 39 15.34 -1.28 16.51
N THR A 40 16.65 -1.24 16.72
CA THR A 40 17.33 -0.31 17.64
C THR A 40 18.17 0.75 16.92
N ALA A 41 18.09 0.83 15.60
CA ALA A 41 18.92 1.76 14.83
C ALA A 41 18.59 3.23 15.19
N PRO A 42 19.58 4.04 15.59
CA PRO A 42 19.35 5.39 16.05
C PRO A 42 19.07 6.35 14.87
N PRO A 43 18.44 7.53 15.09
CA PRO A 43 18.01 8.43 14.01
C PRO A 43 19.11 8.87 13.01
N GLU A 44 20.35 8.94 13.45
CA GLU A 44 21.50 9.34 12.65
C GLU A 44 22.03 8.23 11.72
N SER A 45 21.67 6.97 12.00
CA SER A 45 22.11 5.79 11.27
C SER A 45 21.58 5.75 9.84
N VAL A 46 22.28 5.00 8.97
CA VAL A 46 21.88 4.83 7.57
C VAL A 46 20.60 4.01 7.47
N GLU A 47 20.45 3.02 8.35
CA GLU A 47 19.29 2.14 8.44
C GLU A 47 18.03 2.93 8.81
N PHE A 48 18.14 3.90 9.72
CA PHE A 48 17.02 4.78 10.05
C PHE A 48 16.60 5.64 8.88
N LYS A 49 17.56 6.28 8.21
CA LYS A 49 17.31 7.12 7.03
C LYS A 49 16.66 6.30 5.91
N ALA A 50 17.18 5.10 5.64
CA ALA A 50 16.62 4.19 4.64
C ALA A 50 15.16 3.80 4.94
N LEU A 51 14.79 3.59 6.21
CA LEU A 51 13.39 3.34 6.56
C LEU A 51 12.49 4.55 6.32
N VAL A 52 12.98 5.76 6.63
CA VAL A 52 12.26 7.01 6.38
C VAL A 52 12.06 7.23 4.87
N ASP A 53 13.11 7.05 4.08
CA ASP A 53 13.09 7.19 2.62
C ASP A 53 12.17 6.14 1.97
N TRP A 54 12.18 4.91 2.48
CA TRP A 54 11.24 3.88 2.05
C TRP A 54 9.78 4.26 2.39
N GLN A 55 9.49 4.75 3.59
CA GLN A 55 8.14 5.20 3.93
C GLN A 55 7.68 6.36 3.06
N TRP A 56 8.59 7.27 2.74
CA TRP A 56 8.32 8.39 1.86
C TRP A 56 7.90 7.91 0.46
N THR A 57 8.74 7.09 -0.16
CA THR A 57 8.49 6.58 -1.51
C THR A 57 7.26 5.68 -1.55
N PHE A 58 7.10 4.77 -0.59
CA PHE A 58 5.92 3.91 -0.48
C PHE A 58 4.63 4.72 -0.27
N GLY A 59 4.66 5.75 0.59
CA GLY A 59 3.52 6.64 0.81
C GLY A 59 3.13 7.42 -0.45
N LEU A 60 4.11 7.93 -1.20
CA LEU A 60 3.86 8.62 -2.47
C LEU A 60 3.28 7.69 -3.53
N ASP A 61 3.79 6.47 -3.66
CA ASP A 61 3.28 5.50 -4.63
C ASP A 61 1.83 5.12 -4.35
N LEU A 62 1.48 4.90 -3.08
CA LEU A 62 0.09 4.67 -2.65
C LEU A 62 -0.78 5.88 -2.95
N PHE A 63 -0.32 7.07 -2.61
CA PHE A 63 -1.07 8.30 -2.86
C PHE A 63 -1.34 8.50 -4.37
N ALA A 64 -0.32 8.30 -5.21
CA ALA A 64 -0.41 8.45 -6.65
C ALA A 64 -1.39 7.45 -7.28
N ILE A 65 -1.30 6.15 -6.95
CA ILE A 65 -2.26 5.17 -7.49
C ILE A 65 -3.68 5.44 -7.00
N GLY A 66 -3.83 5.92 -5.75
CA GLY A 66 -5.12 6.32 -5.20
C GLY A 66 -5.74 7.48 -5.98
N LEU A 67 -4.95 8.51 -6.30
CA LEU A 67 -5.38 9.63 -7.14
C LEU A 67 -5.77 9.17 -8.54
N VAL A 68 -5.00 8.28 -9.17
CA VAL A 68 -5.38 7.69 -10.47
C VAL A 68 -6.74 7.01 -10.40
N GLY A 69 -7.00 6.25 -9.33
CA GLY A 69 -8.31 5.64 -9.08
C GLY A 69 -9.44 6.66 -8.97
N ILE A 70 -9.26 7.69 -8.14
CA ILE A 70 -10.24 8.77 -7.91
C ILE A 70 -10.52 9.56 -9.20
N VAL A 71 -9.46 10.00 -9.89
CA VAL A 71 -9.60 10.76 -11.14
C VAL A 71 -10.30 9.91 -12.20
N SER A 72 -9.88 8.65 -12.35
CA SER A 72 -10.55 7.71 -13.24
C SER A 72 -12.04 7.59 -12.89
N ALA A 73 -12.40 7.44 -11.61
CA ALA A 73 -13.80 7.37 -11.19
C ALA A 73 -14.59 8.68 -11.42
N ALA A 74 -13.93 9.83 -11.40
CA ALA A 74 -14.55 11.14 -11.58
C ALA A 74 -14.83 11.45 -13.06
N VAL A 75 -13.89 11.15 -13.96
CA VAL A 75 -13.94 11.62 -15.37
C VAL A 75 -13.84 10.52 -16.42
N GLY A 76 -13.55 9.28 -16.01
CA GLY A 76 -13.29 8.19 -16.95
C GLY A 76 -14.54 7.60 -17.58
N SER A 77 -14.33 6.67 -18.53
CA SER A 77 -15.36 5.87 -19.18
C SER A 77 -15.26 4.40 -18.79
N SER A 78 -16.27 3.59 -19.12
CA SER A 78 -16.26 2.16 -18.82
C SER A 78 -15.02 1.42 -19.36
N ALA A 79 -14.51 1.80 -20.53
CA ALA A 79 -13.27 1.22 -21.07
C ALA A 79 -12.04 1.64 -20.25
N GLY A 80 -11.95 2.92 -19.88
CA GLY A 80 -10.88 3.45 -19.03
C GLY A 80 -10.84 2.79 -17.66
N TYR A 81 -12.01 2.53 -17.06
CA TYR A 81 -12.09 1.87 -15.75
C TYR A 81 -11.45 0.48 -15.78
N ARG A 82 -11.69 -0.31 -16.83
CA ARG A 82 -11.13 -1.67 -16.95
C ARG A 82 -9.60 -1.66 -16.90
N TYR A 83 -8.96 -0.71 -17.59
CA TYR A 83 -7.50 -0.59 -17.58
C TYR A 83 -6.98 -0.20 -16.19
N VAL A 84 -7.61 0.76 -15.52
CA VAL A 84 -7.19 1.17 -14.17
C VAL A 84 -7.39 0.04 -13.15
N VAL A 85 -8.48 -0.72 -13.24
CA VAL A 85 -8.69 -1.91 -12.40
C VAL A 85 -7.59 -2.94 -12.62
N TRP A 86 -7.22 -3.24 -13.88
CA TRP A 86 -6.12 -4.16 -14.17
C TRP A 86 -4.78 -3.68 -13.61
N VAL A 87 -4.47 -2.38 -13.72
CA VAL A 87 -3.25 -1.79 -13.15
C VAL A 87 -3.24 -1.95 -11.63
N ILE A 88 -4.36 -1.66 -10.95
CA ILE A 88 -4.47 -1.85 -9.49
C ILE A 88 -4.29 -3.33 -9.14
N VAL A 89 -4.98 -4.25 -9.82
CA VAL A 89 -4.85 -5.70 -9.60
C VAL A 89 -3.40 -6.16 -9.74
N ALA A 90 -2.73 -5.77 -10.82
CA ALA A 90 -1.32 -6.12 -11.04
C ALA A 90 -0.41 -5.55 -9.96
N ARG A 91 -0.63 -4.29 -9.55
CA ARG A 91 0.10 -3.65 -8.47
C ARG A 91 -0.08 -4.39 -7.15
N GLU A 92 -1.30 -4.75 -6.78
CA GLU A 92 -1.57 -5.45 -5.52
C GLU A 92 -0.87 -6.80 -5.44
N PHE A 93 -0.71 -7.46 -6.57
CA PHE A 93 0.07 -8.69 -6.63
C PHE A 93 1.58 -8.42 -6.52
N ILE A 94 2.11 -7.53 -7.37
CA ILE A 94 3.56 -7.31 -7.53
C ILE A 94 4.16 -6.53 -6.36
N ALA A 95 3.47 -5.49 -5.88
CA ALA A 95 3.94 -4.57 -4.86
C ALA A 95 3.20 -4.73 -3.51
N GLY A 96 2.26 -5.67 -3.41
CA GLY A 96 1.58 -6.05 -2.17
C GLY A 96 1.92 -7.48 -1.75
N ILE A 97 1.28 -8.47 -2.37
CA ILE A 97 1.40 -9.89 -1.98
C ILE A 97 2.84 -10.41 -2.06
N ILE A 98 3.55 -10.17 -3.17
CA ILE A 98 4.91 -10.71 -3.36
C ILE A 98 5.88 -10.22 -2.27
N PRO A 99 6.00 -8.90 -1.99
CA PRO A 99 6.85 -8.40 -0.91
C PRO A 99 6.48 -8.94 0.47
N ASP A 100 5.18 -9.01 0.81
CA ASP A 100 4.75 -9.51 2.11
C ASP A 100 5.10 -11.00 2.28
N ALA A 101 4.86 -11.81 1.26
CA ALA A 101 5.24 -13.22 1.25
C ALA A 101 6.77 -13.38 1.36
N TRP A 102 7.53 -12.53 0.66
CA TRP A 102 8.99 -12.52 0.75
C TRP A 102 9.48 -12.23 2.17
N LEU A 103 8.92 -11.22 2.85
CA LEU A 103 9.30 -10.88 4.22
C LEU A 103 8.96 -12.01 5.21
N ILE A 104 7.82 -12.68 5.02
CA ILE A 104 7.46 -13.88 5.81
C ILE A 104 8.50 -14.99 5.59
N ILE A 105 8.85 -15.29 4.34
CA ILE A 105 9.83 -16.34 3.99
C ILE A 105 11.21 -16.01 4.59
N ARG A 106 11.57 -14.73 4.64
CA ARG A 106 12.83 -14.26 5.24
C ARG A 106 12.84 -14.29 6.78
N GLY A 107 11.74 -14.67 7.42
CA GLY A 107 11.66 -14.84 8.87
C GLY A 107 11.46 -13.54 9.64
N TYR A 108 10.90 -12.49 9.02
CA TYR A 108 10.55 -11.28 9.76
C TYR A 108 9.46 -11.60 10.79
N THR A 109 9.65 -11.14 12.03
CA THR A 109 8.94 -11.60 13.24
C THR A 109 7.45 -11.24 13.29
N GLN A 110 6.97 -10.39 12.38
CA GLN A 110 5.58 -9.94 12.30
C GLN A 110 4.80 -10.64 11.18
N SER A 111 4.92 -11.97 11.10
CA SER A 111 4.22 -12.75 10.06
C SER A 111 2.71 -12.54 10.06
N SER A 112 2.08 -12.28 11.22
CA SER A 112 0.65 -11.95 11.33
C SER A 112 0.29 -10.57 10.73
N PHE A 113 1.18 -9.58 10.84
CA PHE A 113 1.02 -8.27 10.21
C PHE A 113 1.05 -8.43 8.68
N TYR A 114 2.09 -9.06 8.14
CA TYR A 114 2.22 -9.28 6.69
C TYR A 114 1.10 -10.18 6.15
N GLY A 115 0.70 -11.22 6.89
CA GLY A 115 -0.44 -12.07 6.53
C GLY A 115 -1.76 -11.30 6.44
N GLY A 116 -1.99 -10.34 7.35
CA GLY A 116 -3.15 -9.45 7.29
C GLY A 116 -3.16 -8.57 6.04
N PHE A 117 -2.01 -8.05 5.62
CA PHE A 117 -1.89 -7.28 4.38
C PHE A 117 -2.10 -8.15 3.14
N ILE A 118 -1.57 -9.38 3.11
CA ILE A 118 -1.85 -10.33 2.02
C ILE A 118 -3.36 -10.55 1.85
N VAL A 119 -4.11 -10.72 2.94
CA VAL A 119 -5.57 -10.88 2.88
C VAL A 119 -6.25 -9.63 2.31
N LEU A 120 -5.80 -8.44 2.72
CA LEU A 120 -6.30 -7.17 2.18
C LEU A 120 -6.04 -7.05 0.67
N HIS A 121 -4.80 -7.32 0.24
CA HIS A 121 -4.41 -7.32 -1.17
C HIS A 121 -5.24 -8.33 -1.99
N ALA A 122 -5.41 -9.55 -1.46
CA ALA A 122 -6.22 -10.58 -2.09
C ALA A 122 -7.68 -10.16 -2.23
N ALA A 123 -8.26 -9.47 -1.24
CA ALA A 123 -9.62 -8.95 -1.32
C ALA A 123 -9.77 -7.87 -2.41
N ILE A 124 -8.81 -6.95 -2.52
CA ILE A 124 -8.81 -5.93 -3.58
C ILE A 124 -8.67 -6.59 -4.96
N ILE A 125 -7.77 -7.56 -5.10
CA ILE A 125 -7.61 -8.34 -6.35
C ILE A 125 -8.91 -9.07 -6.71
N ALA A 126 -9.48 -9.83 -5.77
CA ALA A 126 -10.67 -10.63 -6.02
C ALA A 126 -11.87 -9.76 -6.42
N THR A 127 -12.11 -8.66 -5.71
CA THR A 127 -13.19 -7.73 -6.03
C THR A 127 -12.95 -6.98 -7.35
N GLY A 128 -11.69 -6.64 -7.67
CA GLY A 128 -11.31 -6.06 -8.95
C GLY A 128 -11.56 -7.02 -10.13
N LEU A 129 -11.13 -8.27 -10.01
CA LEU A 129 -11.34 -9.31 -11.03
C LEU A 129 -12.82 -9.64 -11.23
N TRP A 130 -13.60 -9.72 -10.15
CA TRP A 130 -15.04 -9.92 -10.22
C TRP A 130 -15.77 -8.80 -10.98
N LEU A 131 -15.28 -7.56 -10.88
CA LEU A 131 -15.85 -6.45 -11.65
C LEU A 131 -15.45 -6.46 -13.13
N LEU A 132 -14.38 -7.17 -13.50
CA LEU A 132 -13.85 -7.24 -14.87
C LEU A 132 -14.50 -8.33 -15.73
N SER A 133 -15.04 -9.37 -15.08
CA SER A 133 -15.85 -10.43 -15.71
C SER A 133 -17.22 -9.93 -16.11
#